data_AF-A0A5D2YXV0-F1
#
_entry.id   AF-A0A5D2YXV0-F1
#
_cell.length_a   1.000
_cell.length_b   1.000
_cell.length_c   1.000
_cell.angle_alpha   90.00
_cell.angle_beta   90.00
_cell.angle_gamma   90.00
#
_symmetry.space_group_name_H-M   'P 1'
#
loop_
_entity.id
_entity.type
_entity.pdbx_description
1 polymer ?
#
loop_
_entity_poly.entity_id
_entity_poly.type
_entity_poly.pdbx_seq_one_letter_code
_entity_poly.pdbx_strand_id
1 'polypeptide(L)'
;MLIFGFVELSGLILLSVQAHVPQLKPPKCNMATDGEKCEEAKGVRSLIVFVALYLVALGSGCVKPNMIAHGADQFNIQTKKLSTYFNAAYFAFSVGELIALTLLIWIQTHAGMYVGFGLSAAAMAMGLITLVSGTLYYRNKHPQGSIFTPIAQVLVAAILKRKQTCPSNPNSNCSMLQTQRFRFLDKACIKNDGNNRRKESPWRLCSVSQVEKVKILIAVIPVFGCTIVFNTILAQLQTFSVQQGSAMDTQLTNSLHIPPASLQSIPYIMLIFILPLYHKFFVPFATNITGHESGISPLQRIGSGLFLATFSMISAAVMEKKRRESALHSGKTISIFWITPQFLIFGLSEMLTAVGLIEFFYKQSLNRMQSFFTAITYCSYSFGFYLSSVLVSLVNKITSASSNAGGWLSYNDLNKNRLDLFYWLLAVLSFLNFVNYLFWARWHSHHSSLPPQPAALSKDGGYENIP
;
A
#
# COMPACT_ATOMS: atom_id res chain seq x y z
N MET A 1 17.88 11.35 -1.30
CA MET A 1 16.78 12.16 -1.88
C MET A 1 17.23 12.83 -3.17
N LEU A 2 18.24 13.72 -3.16
CA LEU A 2 18.71 14.44 -4.36
C LEU A 2 19.06 13.54 -5.55
N ILE A 3 19.92 12.53 -5.35
CA ILE A 3 20.32 11.59 -6.42
C ILE A 3 19.09 10.93 -7.06
N PHE A 4 18.19 10.39 -6.25
CA PHE A 4 16.98 9.72 -6.74
C PHE A 4 15.97 10.67 -7.38
N GLY A 5 15.94 11.94 -6.96
CA GLY A 5 15.14 12.94 -7.64
C GLY A 5 15.67 13.27 -9.04
N PHE A 6 17.00 13.36 -9.23
CA PHE A 6 17.58 13.45 -10.58
C PHE A 6 17.28 12.22 -11.42
N VAL A 7 17.32 11.02 -10.83
CA VAL A 7 16.93 9.76 -11.50
C VAL A 7 15.47 9.82 -11.98
N GLU A 8 14.54 10.29 -11.14
CA GLU A 8 13.13 10.46 -11.52
C GLU A 8 12.96 11.49 -12.64
N LEU A 9 13.65 12.63 -12.54
CA LEU A 9 13.64 13.68 -13.57
C LEU A 9 14.15 13.15 -14.91
N SER A 10 15.27 12.42 -14.92
CA SER A 10 15.80 11.79 -16.13
C SER A 10 14.80 10.81 -16.75
N GLY A 11 14.10 10.03 -15.91
CA GLY A 11 13.03 9.13 -16.38
C GLY A 11 11.87 9.87 -17.03
N LEU A 12 11.40 10.97 -16.44
CA LEU A 12 10.30 11.79 -17.00
C LEU A 12 10.70 12.50 -18.29
N ILE A 13 11.93 13.02 -18.38
CA ILE A 13 12.47 13.60 -19.61
C ILE A 13 12.55 12.53 -20.70
N LEU A 14 13.06 11.34 -20.38
CA LEU A 14 13.17 10.25 -21.34
C LEU A 14 11.79 9.79 -21.84
N LEU A 15 10.79 9.70 -20.97
CA LEU A 15 9.40 9.45 -21.35
C LEU A 15 8.84 10.55 -22.26
N SER A 16 9.12 11.82 -21.97
CA SER A 16 8.68 12.94 -22.79
C SER A 16 9.31 12.91 -24.19
N VAL A 17 10.63 12.68 -24.27
CA VAL A 17 11.36 12.56 -25.54
C VAL A 17 10.86 11.36 -26.35
N GLN A 18 10.71 10.19 -25.72
CA GLN A 18 10.14 9.00 -26.36
C GLN A 18 8.71 9.26 -26.86
N ALA A 19 7.92 10.01 -26.09
CA ALA A 19 6.57 10.39 -26.46
C ALA A 19 6.51 11.48 -27.55
N HIS A 20 7.59 12.21 -27.82
CA HIS A 20 7.62 13.24 -28.85
C HIS A 20 8.19 12.74 -30.18
N VAL A 21 9.29 11.97 -30.13
CA VAL A 21 10.02 11.54 -31.32
C VAL A 21 9.30 10.38 -32.05
N PRO A 22 8.85 10.57 -33.30
CA PRO A 22 8.10 9.54 -34.03
C PRO A 22 8.89 8.24 -34.26
N GLN A 23 10.21 8.34 -34.44
CA GLN A 23 11.09 7.17 -34.68
C GLN A 23 11.13 6.19 -33.49
N LEU A 24 10.85 6.69 -32.29
CA LEU A 24 10.82 5.92 -31.04
C LEU A 24 9.45 5.30 -30.75
N LYS A 25 8.52 5.37 -31.72
CA LYS A 25 7.17 4.80 -31.63
C LYS A 25 6.87 3.89 -32.82
N PRO A 26 5.99 2.89 -32.65
CA PRO A 26 5.38 2.24 -33.79
C PRO A 26 4.54 3.25 -34.61
N PRO A 27 4.27 2.96 -35.89
CA PRO A 27 3.39 3.79 -36.71
C PRO A 27 2.02 3.93 -36.05
N LYS A 28 1.34 5.05 -36.30
CA LYS A 28 0.00 5.30 -35.76
C LYS A 28 -0.95 4.22 -36.28
N CYS A 29 -1.58 3.50 -35.37
CA CYS A 29 -2.53 2.44 -35.67
C CYS A 29 -3.68 2.48 -34.66
N ASN A 30 -4.91 2.25 -35.12
CA ASN A 30 -6.06 2.21 -34.24
C ASN A 30 -6.35 0.75 -33.85
N MET A 31 -6.05 0.40 -32.60
CA MET A 31 -6.22 -0.96 -32.08
C MET A 31 -7.67 -1.48 -32.15
N ALA A 32 -8.66 -0.59 -32.21
CA ALA A 32 -10.07 -0.97 -32.28
C ALA A 32 -10.51 -1.38 -33.70
N THR A 33 -9.91 -0.82 -34.74
CA THR A 33 -10.26 -1.10 -36.15
C THR A 33 -9.26 -2.03 -36.83
N ASP A 34 -7.98 -1.89 -36.49
CA ASP A 34 -6.86 -2.52 -37.18
C ASP A 34 -6.14 -3.57 -36.30
N GLY A 35 -6.81 -4.06 -35.25
CA GLY A 35 -6.22 -4.66 -34.06
C GLY A 35 -5.12 -5.72 -34.21
N GLU A 36 -5.11 -6.53 -35.28
CA GLU A 36 -4.04 -7.52 -35.56
C GLU A 36 -2.94 -7.01 -36.49
N LYS A 37 -3.17 -5.89 -37.19
CA LYS A 37 -2.24 -5.25 -38.12
C LYS A 37 -1.38 -4.18 -37.45
N CYS A 38 -1.68 -3.81 -36.20
CA CYS A 38 -0.86 -2.86 -35.46
C CYS A 38 0.46 -3.49 -35.04
N GLU A 39 1.58 -2.85 -35.39
CA GLU A 39 2.90 -3.30 -34.96
C GLU A 39 3.13 -3.05 -33.47
N GLU A 40 3.46 -4.12 -32.75
CA GLU A 40 3.95 -4.01 -31.38
C GLU A 40 5.33 -3.33 -31.33
N ALA A 41 5.54 -2.50 -30.31
CA ALA A 41 6.86 -1.92 -30.07
C ALA A 41 7.87 -3.02 -29.70
N LYS A 42 8.85 -3.28 -30.57
CA LYS A 42 9.92 -4.27 -30.36
C LYS A 42 11.31 -3.62 -30.33
N GLY A 43 12.28 -4.33 -29.76
CA GLY A 43 13.69 -3.91 -29.70
C GLY A 43 13.90 -2.60 -28.94
N VAL A 44 14.64 -1.66 -29.56
CA VAL A 44 15.07 -0.40 -28.95
C VAL A 44 13.89 0.49 -28.52
N ARG A 45 12.79 0.51 -29.29
CA ARG A 45 11.59 1.33 -28.98
C ARG A 45 10.97 0.92 -27.64
N SER A 46 10.87 -0.38 -27.39
CA SER A 46 10.34 -0.94 -26.14
C SER A 46 11.32 -0.76 -24.98
N LEU A 47 12.61 -1.00 -25.24
CA LEU A 47 13.67 -0.85 -24.23
C LEU A 47 13.68 0.57 -23.64
N ILE A 48 13.61 1.61 -24.48
CA ILE A 48 13.62 3.01 -24.02
C ILE A 48 12.45 3.30 -23.09
N VAL A 49 11.24 2.84 -23.44
CA VAL A 49 10.04 3.02 -22.61
C VAL A 49 10.22 2.34 -21.25
N PHE A 50 10.68 1.08 -21.22
CA PHE A 50 10.88 0.35 -19.97
C PHE A 50 11.98 0.97 -19.11
N VAL A 51 13.10 1.38 -19.69
CA VAL A 51 14.18 2.08 -18.97
C VAL A 51 13.63 3.37 -18.35
N ALA A 52 12.88 4.16 -19.11
CA ALA A 52 12.30 5.40 -18.61
C ALA A 52 11.31 5.15 -17.46
N LEU A 53 10.42 4.16 -17.60
CA LEU A 53 9.47 3.77 -16.54
C LEU A 53 10.19 3.27 -15.28
N TYR A 54 11.23 2.47 -15.42
CA TYR A 54 12.01 1.98 -14.27
C TYR A 54 12.80 3.09 -13.58
N LEU A 55 13.31 4.08 -14.32
CA LEU A 55 13.96 5.26 -13.73
C LEU A 55 12.95 6.08 -12.91
N VAL A 56 11.75 6.33 -13.46
CA VAL A 56 10.68 7.01 -12.71
C VAL A 56 10.29 6.20 -11.47
N ALA A 57 10.10 4.89 -11.60
CA ALA A 57 9.74 4.03 -10.48
C ALA A 57 10.80 4.02 -9.37
N LEU A 58 12.08 3.89 -9.73
CA LEU A 58 13.21 3.92 -8.80
C LEU A 58 13.33 5.27 -8.10
N GLY A 59 13.25 6.36 -8.86
CA GLY A 59 13.31 7.71 -8.32
C GLY A 59 12.15 8.00 -7.36
N SER A 60 10.91 7.76 -7.81
CA SER A 60 9.70 8.03 -7.04
C SER A 60 9.62 7.18 -5.77
N GLY A 61 9.99 5.90 -5.86
CA GLY A 61 10.03 4.98 -4.72
C GLY A 61 11.00 5.41 -3.62
N CYS A 62 12.08 6.10 -3.97
CA CYS A 62 13.05 6.62 -3.01
C CYS A 62 12.75 8.05 -2.55
N VAL A 63 12.15 8.90 -3.38
CA VAL A 63 11.85 10.30 -3.02
C VAL A 63 10.65 10.39 -2.08
N LYS A 64 9.52 9.75 -2.44
CA LYS A 64 8.23 9.87 -1.72
C LYS A 64 8.31 9.63 -0.21
N PRO A 65 8.82 8.49 0.30
CA PRO A 65 8.82 8.23 1.74
C PRO A 65 9.81 9.12 2.51
N ASN A 66 10.91 9.53 1.86
CA ASN A 66 11.96 10.32 2.50
C ASN A 66 11.61 11.81 2.57
N MET A 67 10.79 12.33 1.64
CA MET A 67 10.43 13.74 1.59
C MET A 67 9.64 14.19 2.82
N ILE A 68 8.59 13.44 3.19
CA ILE A 68 7.75 13.75 4.36
C ILE A 68 8.56 13.60 5.66
N ALA A 69 9.38 12.55 5.77
CA ALA A 69 10.23 12.34 6.94
C ALA A 69 11.29 13.44 7.09
N HIS A 70 11.93 13.84 6.00
CA HIS A 70 12.94 14.90 6.00
C HIS A 70 12.36 16.26 6.40
N GLY A 71 11.16 16.60 5.92
CA GLY A 71 10.49 17.84 6.33
C GLY A 71 10.04 17.81 7.80
N ALA A 72 9.55 16.67 8.29
CA ALA A 72 9.23 16.49 9.71
C ALA A 72 10.45 16.65 10.62
N ASP A 73 11.62 16.20 10.17
CA ASP A 73 12.89 16.31 10.91
C ASP A 73 13.39 17.75 11.11
N GLN A 74 12.82 18.72 10.39
CA GLN A 74 13.13 20.15 10.56
C GLN A 74 12.47 20.76 11.80
N PHE A 75 11.43 20.11 12.35
CA PHE A 75 10.69 20.59 13.51
C PHE A 75 11.10 19.83 14.78
N ASN A 76 10.99 20.49 15.93
CA ASN A 76 11.14 19.80 17.21
C ASN A 76 9.88 18.97 17.52
N ILE A 77 10.09 17.74 18.00
CA ILE A 77 9.08 16.66 18.13
C ILE A 77 7.84 17.06 18.96
N GLN A 78 7.97 18.03 19.87
CA GLN A 78 6.89 18.43 20.80
C GLN A 78 6.19 19.74 20.41
N THR A 79 6.32 20.20 19.16
CA THR A 79 5.76 21.49 18.75
C THR A 79 4.44 21.33 18.00
N LYS A 80 3.45 22.20 18.30
CA LYS A 80 2.22 22.34 17.48
C LYS A 80 2.53 22.51 15.98
N LYS A 81 3.67 23.15 15.67
CA LYS A 81 4.18 23.37 14.31
C LYS A 81 4.39 22.07 13.52
N LEU A 82 4.81 20.98 14.17
CA LEU A 82 4.99 19.67 13.50
C LEU A 82 3.64 19.08 13.05
N SER A 83 2.60 19.19 13.86
CA SER A 83 1.25 18.75 13.48
C SER A 83 0.69 19.60 12.34
N THR A 84 0.87 20.93 12.38
CA THR A 84 0.51 21.82 11.28
C THR A 84 1.23 21.45 9.99
N TYR A 85 2.53 21.12 10.05
CA TYR A 85 3.29 20.64 8.89
C TYR A 85 2.67 19.37 8.27
N PHE A 86 2.37 18.35 9.08
CA PHE A 86 1.77 17.12 8.56
C PHE A 86 0.40 17.37 7.93
N ASN A 87 -0.45 18.19 8.56
CA ASN A 87 -1.75 18.55 8.00
C ASN A 87 -1.62 19.31 6.68
N ALA A 88 -0.70 20.28 6.60
CA ALA A 88 -0.45 21.05 5.38
C ALA A 88 0.14 20.17 4.27
N ALA A 89 1.08 19.28 4.59
CA ALA A 89 1.68 18.34 3.64
C ALA A 89 0.62 17.36 3.09
N TYR A 90 -0.25 16.84 3.94
CA TYR A 90 -1.34 15.96 3.53
C TYR A 90 -2.37 16.67 2.64
N PHE A 91 -2.73 17.92 2.98
CA PHE A 91 -3.61 18.73 2.15
C PHE A 91 -2.99 19.01 0.78
N ALA A 92 -1.70 19.42 0.74
CA ALA A 92 -0.98 19.66 -0.51
C ALA A 92 -0.88 18.40 -1.39
N PHE A 93 -0.63 17.24 -0.78
CA PHE A 93 -0.63 15.95 -1.46
C PHE A 93 -1.99 15.64 -2.09
N SER A 94 -3.07 15.78 -1.32
CA SER A 94 -4.44 15.48 -1.78
C SER A 94 -4.88 16.40 -2.94
N VAL A 95 -4.58 17.70 -2.84
CA VAL A 95 -4.85 18.67 -3.93
C VAL A 95 -4.00 18.37 -5.16
N GLY A 96 -2.72 18.02 -4.96
CA GLY A 96 -1.81 17.63 -6.05
C GLY A 96 -2.30 16.41 -6.82
N GLU A 97 -2.74 15.36 -6.11
CA GLU A 97 -3.32 14.17 -6.73
C GLU A 97 -4.62 14.49 -7.48
N LEU A 98 -5.49 15.34 -6.93
CA LEU A 98 -6.72 15.74 -7.61
C LEU A 98 -6.43 16.48 -8.92
N ILE A 99 -5.48 17.43 -8.91
CA ILE A 99 -5.05 18.16 -10.12
C ILE A 99 -4.41 17.20 -11.14
N ALA A 100 -3.58 16.26 -10.67
CA ALA A 100 -2.92 15.29 -11.53
C ALA A 100 -3.94 14.34 -12.20
N LEU A 101 -4.88 13.79 -11.44
CA LEU A 101 -5.87 12.83 -11.94
C LEU A 101 -6.99 13.48 -12.76
N THR A 102 -7.08 14.81 -12.79
CA THR A 102 -8.08 15.53 -13.59
C THR A 102 -7.41 16.31 -14.73
N LEU A 103 -6.78 17.44 -14.41
CA LEU A 103 -6.21 18.37 -15.36
C LEU A 103 -5.04 17.77 -16.14
N LEU A 104 -4.09 17.12 -15.45
CA LEU A 104 -2.91 16.57 -16.14
C LEU A 104 -3.30 15.42 -17.07
N ILE A 105 -4.21 14.52 -16.65
CA ILE A 105 -4.75 13.46 -17.51
C ILE A 105 -5.51 14.06 -18.70
N TRP A 106 -6.28 15.13 -18.49
CA TRP A 106 -6.99 15.82 -19.58
C TRP A 106 -6.00 16.39 -20.60
N ILE A 107 -4.92 17.04 -20.15
CA ILE A 107 -3.83 17.54 -21.01
C ILE A 107 -3.16 16.38 -21.76
N GLN A 108 -2.84 15.27 -21.09
CA GLN A 108 -2.22 14.09 -21.72
C GLN A 108 -3.09 13.51 -22.84
N THR A 109 -4.41 13.55 -22.65
CA THR A 109 -5.38 12.98 -23.60
C THR A 109 -5.59 13.90 -24.80
N HIS A 110 -5.65 15.23 -24.61
CA HIS A 110 -5.98 16.19 -25.68
C HIS A 110 -4.75 16.80 -26.36
N ALA A 111 -3.73 17.19 -25.59
CA ALA A 111 -2.49 17.79 -26.10
C ALA A 111 -1.39 16.76 -26.36
N GLY A 112 -1.60 15.51 -25.92
CA GLY A 112 -0.69 14.39 -26.14
C GLY A 112 0.22 14.09 -24.96
N MET A 113 0.68 12.84 -24.90
CA MET A 113 1.42 12.29 -23.77
C MET A 113 2.77 13.00 -23.50
N TYR A 114 3.44 13.51 -24.55
CA TYR A 114 4.70 14.23 -24.42
C TYR A 114 4.55 15.54 -23.64
N VAL A 115 3.44 16.25 -23.84
CA VAL A 115 3.15 17.50 -23.10
C VAL A 115 2.94 17.18 -21.62
N GLY A 116 2.18 16.13 -21.31
CA GLY A 116 1.94 15.71 -19.93
C GLY A 116 3.23 15.28 -19.22
N PHE A 117 4.05 14.43 -19.83
CA PHE A 117 5.34 14.05 -19.25
C PHE A 117 6.32 15.23 -19.14
N GLY A 118 6.32 16.14 -20.12
CA GLY A 118 7.10 17.37 -20.08
C GLY A 118 6.70 18.28 -18.92
N LEU A 119 5.39 18.46 -18.68
CA LEU A 119 4.87 19.23 -17.56
C LEU A 119 5.23 18.60 -16.21
N SER A 120 5.12 17.28 -16.09
CA SER A 120 5.58 16.54 -14.91
C SER A 120 7.09 16.69 -14.68
N ALA A 121 7.90 16.64 -15.75
CA ALA A 121 9.34 16.86 -15.66
C ALA A 121 9.67 18.28 -15.20
N ALA A 122 8.98 19.29 -15.72
CA ALA A 122 9.14 20.68 -15.29
C ALA A 122 8.77 20.87 -13.81
N ALA A 123 7.64 20.29 -13.37
CA ALA A 123 7.24 20.32 -11.96
C ALA A 123 8.27 19.65 -11.04
N MET A 124 8.81 18.49 -11.45
CA MET A 124 9.86 17.81 -10.70
C MET A 124 11.16 18.61 -10.67
N ALA A 125 11.57 19.22 -11.79
CA ALA A 125 12.75 20.08 -11.86
C ALA A 125 12.60 21.30 -10.93
N MET A 126 11.44 21.94 -10.90
CA MET A 126 11.15 23.02 -9.96
C MET A 126 11.27 22.54 -8.51
N GLY A 127 10.66 21.40 -8.17
CA GLY A 127 10.76 20.81 -6.83
C GLY A 127 12.21 20.49 -6.41
N LEU A 128 13.02 19.98 -7.34
CA LEU A 128 14.44 19.72 -7.13
C LEU A 128 15.24 21.02 -6.92
N ILE A 129 14.99 22.05 -7.71
CA ILE A 129 15.66 23.36 -7.56
C ILE A 129 15.33 23.95 -6.19
N THR A 130 14.05 23.92 -5.77
CA THR A 130 13.65 24.37 -4.44
C THR A 130 14.35 23.58 -3.34
N LEU A 131 14.41 22.25 -3.47
CA LEU A 131 15.09 21.39 -2.51
C LEU A 131 16.61 21.66 -2.45
N VAL A 132 17.27 21.84 -3.59
CA VAL A 132 18.71 22.14 -3.62
C VAL A 132 19.00 23.51 -3.01
N SER A 133 18.16 24.52 -3.30
CA SER A 133 18.32 25.87 -2.75
C SER A 133 18.23 25.91 -1.22
N GLY A 134 17.47 24.98 -0.61
CA GLY A 134 17.33 24.85 0.84
C GLY A 134 18.45 24.08 1.55
N THR A 135 19.43 23.52 0.81
CA THR A 135 20.44 22.60 1.39
C THR A 135 21.27 23.21 2.52
N LEU A 136 21.55 24.51 2.47
CA LEU A 136 22.28 25.24 3.52
C LEU A 136 21.46 25.47 4.80
N TYR A 137 20.13 25.37 4.72
CA TYR A 137 19.21 25.63 5.82
C TYR A 137 18.69 24.35 6.49
N TYR A 138 18.83 23.18 5.85
CA TYR A 138 18.30 21.93 6.37
C TYR A 138 19.12 21.37 7.53
N ARG A 139 18.41 20.94 8.57
CA ARG A 139 18.97 20.14 9.66
C ARG A 139 19.02 18.68 9.23
N ASN A 140 20.22 18.15 9.07
CA ASN A 140 20.44 16.73 8.78
C ASN A 140 20.64 15.92 10.06
N LYS A 141 19.89 14.82 10.21
CA LYS A 141 20.10 13.85 11.29
C LYS A 141 21.19 12.84 10.92
N HIS A 142 21.93 12.38 11.92
CA HIS A 142 22.92 11.31 11.72
C HIS A 142 22.24 9.97 11.37
N PRO A 143 22.89 9.10 10.56
CA PRO A 143 22.36 7.79 10.19
C PRO A 143 22.09 6.92 11.43
N GLN A 144 20.87 6.37 11.56
CA GLN A 144 20.43 5.60 12.73
C GLN A 144 20.58 4.07 12.60
N GLY A 145 21.34 3.59 11.62
CA GLY A 145 21.52 2.15 11.36
C GLY A 145 20.29 1.46 10.75
N SER A 146 20.32 0.13 10.68
CA SER A 146 19.28 -0.68 10.03
C SER A 146 18.32 -1.32 11.04
N ILE A 147 17.02 -1.27 10.76
CA ILE A 147 15.97 -1.98 11.52
C ILE A 147 16.04 -3.49 11.28
N PHE A 148 16.61 -3.93 10.16
CA PHE A 148 16.73 -5.35 9.81
C PHE A 148 17.79 -6.08 10.65
N THR A 149 18.85 -5.39 11.09
CA THR A 149 19.93 -6.02 11.85
C THR A 149 19.45 -6.55 13.20
N PRO A 150 18.70 -5.79 14.03
CA PRO A 150 18.10 -6.33 15.26
C PRO A 150 17.13 -7.50 15.02
N ILE A 151 16.36 -7.47 13.92
CA ILE A 151 15.44 -8.57 13.58
C ILE A 151 16.25 -9.84 13.29
N ALA A 152 17.28 -9.74 12.46
CA ALA A 152 18.15 -10.86 12.15
C ALA A 152 18.88 -11.40 13.39
N GLN A 153 19.37 -10.52 14.26
CA GLN A 153 20.02 -10.89 15.53
C GLN A 153 19.12 -11.73 16.41
N VAL A 154 17.86 -11.31 16.61
CA VAL A 154 16.88 -12.05 17.43
C VAL A 154 16.57 -13.42 16.83
N LEU A 155 16.36 -13.49 15.51
CA LEU A 155 16.07 -14.76 14.83
C LEU A 155 17.26 -15.73 14.94
N VAL A 156 18.47 -15.25 14.68
CA VAL A 156 19.71 -16.04 14.78
C VAL A 156 19.95 -16.49 16.21
N ALA A 157 19.86 -15.59 17.19
CA ALA A 157 20.06 -15.91 18.60
C ALA A 157 19.03 -16.93 19.12
N ALA A 158 17.76 -16.82 18.73
CA ALA A 158 16.71 -17.76 19.09
C ALA A 158 16.97 -19.16 18.49
N ILE A 159 17.41 -19.24 17.22
CA ILE A 159 17.74 -20.50 16.55
C ILE A 159 18.96 -21.16 17.20
N LEU A 160 20.01 -20.38 17.49
CA LEU A 160 21.23 -20.89 18.15
C LEU A 160 20.93 -21.44 19.55
N LYS A 161 20.02 -20.79 20.29
CA LYS A 161 19.62 -21.20 21.65
C LYS A 161 18.39 -22.11 21.66
N ARG A 162 17.98 -22.68 20.52
CA ARG A 162 16.75 -23.50 20.42
C ARG A 162 16.69 -24.69 21.38
N LYS A 163 17.84 -25.27 21.73
CA LYS A 163 17.97 -26.42 22.63
C LYS A 163 17.96 -26.04 24.12
N GLN A 164 18.09 -24.76 24.45
CA GLN A 164 18.06 -24.30 25.84
C GLN A 164 16.62 -24.21 26.35
N THR A 165 16.39 -24.67 27.57
CA THR A 165 15.14 -24.52 28.33
C THR A 165 15.19 -23.21 29.11
N CYS A 166 14.15 -22.38 29.01
CA CYS A 166 14.08 -21.18 29.86
C CYS A 166 13.98 -21.61 31.33
N PRO A 167 14.83 -21.09 32.22
CA PRO A 167 14.74 -21.38 33.64
C PRO A 167 13.41 -20.84 34.18
N SER A 168 12.73 -21.63 35.03
CA SER A 168 11.44 -21.27 35.64
C SER A 168 11.56 -20.26 36.79
N ASN A 169 12.74 -19.66 36.98
CA ASN A 169 12.95 -18.69 38.05
C ASN A 169 12.24 -17.35 37.74
N PRO A 170 11.47 -16.79 38.67
CA PRO A 170 10.73 -15.54 38.47
C PRO A 170 11.64 -14.31 38.24
N ASN A 171 12.92 -14.39 38.64
CA ASN A 171 13.94 -13.35 38.40
C ASN A 171 14.78 -13.56 37.13
N SER A 172 14.40 -14.47 36.25
CA SER A 172 15.10 -14.67 34.97
C SER A 172 14.62 -13.66 33.93
N ASN A 173 15.52 -13.19 33.06
CA ASN A 173 15.13 -12.30 31.94
C ASN A 173 14.07 -12.94 31.00
N CYS A 174 13.88 -14.26 31.05
CA CYS A 174 12.87 -14.99 30.28
C CYS A 174 11.47 -14.94 30.95
N SER A 175 11.37 -14.79 32.28
CA SER A 175 10.08 -14.66 33.00
C SER A 175 9.54 -13.22 33.02
N MET A 176 10.38 -12.20 32.79
CA MET A 176 9.95 -10.80 32.64
C MET A 176 9.30 -10.48 31.28
N LEU A 177 9.23 -11.45 30.35
CA LEU A 177 8.65 -11.19 29.04
C LEU A 177 7.13 -11.13 29.09
N GLN A 178 6.63 -9.92 28.82
CA GLN A 178 5.24 -9.50 28.99
C GLN A 178 4.26 -10.17 28.01
N THR A 179 4.75 -10.83 26.95
CA THR A 179 3.93 -11.39 25.87
C THR A 179 4.17 -12.90 25.65
N GLN A 180 3.14 -13.73 25.90
CA GLN A 180 3.14 -15.21 25.73
C GLN A 180 3.25 -15.70 24.26
N ARG A 181 3.20 -14.79 23.27
CA ARG A 181 3.30 -15.13 21.84
C ARG A 181 4.73 -15.51 21.47
N PHE A 182 4.88 -16.50 20.59
CA PHE A 182 6.16 -16.92 20.01
C PHE A 182 7.26 -17.20 21.06
N ARG A 183 6.98 -18.07 22.05
CA ARG A 183 7.91 -18.41 23.15
C ARG A 183 9.30 -18.87 22.70
N PHE A 184 9.44 -19.36 21.47
CA PHE A 184 10.75 -19.73 20.92
C PHE A 184 11.70 -18.53 20.79
N LEU A 185 11.17 -17.32 20.57
CA LEU A 185 11.97 -16.10 20.44
C LEU A 185 12.55 -15.63 21.79
N ASP A 186 11.92 -16.02 22.90
CA ASP A 186 12.39 -15.67 24.26
C ASP A 186 13.74 -16.31 24.58
N LYS A 187 14.07 -17.39 23.88
CA LYS A 187 15.36 -18.07 24.00
C LYS A 187 16.53 -17.17 23.60
N ALA A 188 16.30 -16.12 22.79
CA ALA A 188 17.32 -15.15 22.42
C ALA A 188 17.80 -14.29 23.62
N CYS A 189 17.03 -14.21 24.71
CA CYS A 189 17.37 -13.45 25.92
C CYS A 189 18.06 -14.27 27.01
N ILE A 190 18.22 -15.59 26.85
CA ILE A 190 18.83 -16.45 27.87
C ILE A 190 20.32 -16.13 27.98
N LYS A 191 20.80 -15.71 29.14
CA LYS A 191 22.24 -15.50 29.41
C LYS A 191 22.90 -16.86 29.68
N ASN A 192 24.10 -17.09 29.14
CA ASN A 192 24.83 -18.33 29.41
C ASN A 192 25.68 -18.12 30.68
N ASP A 193 25.37 -18.81 31.78
CA ASP A 193 26.02 -18.60 33.09
C ASP A 193 27.50 -19.02 33.15
N GLY A 194 28.03 -19.64 32.09
CA GLY A 194 29.40 -20.19 32.07
C GLY A 194 30.55 -19.21 31.82
N ASN A 195 30.33 -17.91 31.54
CA ASN A 195 31.45 -17.01 31.23
C ASN A 195 31.21 -15.54 31.64
N ASN A 196 31.32 -15.26 32.94
CA ASN A 196 30.93 -14.00 33.57
C ASN A 196 31.77 -12.74 33.24
N ARG A 197 32.65 -12.74 32.23
CA ARG A 197 33.57 -11.59 31.97
C ARG A 197 33.70 -11.09 30.53
N ARG A 198 32.99 -11.63 29.54
CA ARG A 198 32.98 -11.06 28.17
C ARG A 198 31.59 -10.55 27.80
N LYS A 199 31.51 -9.31 27.29
CA LYS A 199 30.29 -8.79 26.65
C LYS A 199 29.90 -9.77 25.53
N GLU A 200 28.79 -10.49 25.71
CA GLU A 200 28.28 -11.39 24.66
C GLU A 200 27.97 -10.57 23.40
N SER A 201 28.20 -11.17 22.23
CA SER A 201 27.90 -10.50 20.97
C SER A 201 26.38 -10.28 20.84
N PRO A 202 25.94 -9.16 20.24
CA PRO A 202 24.51 -8.89 19.99
C PRO A 202 23.77 -9.97 19.17
N TRP A 203 24.53 -10.84 18.49
CA TRP A 203 24.06 -11.98 17.71
C TRP A 203 23.83 -13.25 18.55
N ARG A 204 24.27 -13.26 19.81
CA ARG A 204 24.08 -14.37 20.75
C ARG A 204 23.18 -13.98 21.92
N LEU A 205 23.20 -12.72 22.36
CA LEU A 205 22.34 -12.23 23.44
C LEU A 205 21.59 -10.97 22.98
N CYS A 206 20.26 -11.06 22.95
CA CYS A 206 19.40 -9.94 22.59
C CYS A 206 18.69 -9.38 23.83
N SER A 207 18.36 -8.09 23.81
CA SER A 207 17.56 -7.49 24.89
C SER A 207 16.09 -7.95 24.81
N VAL A 208 15.44 -7.99 25.97
CA VAL A 208 14.00 -8.29 26.10
C VAL A 208 13.16 -7.40 25.19
N SER A 209 13.50 -6.11 25.14
CA SER A 209 12.84 -5.12 24.27
C SER A 209 13.06 -5.34 22.77
N GLN A 210 14.20 -5.93 22.36
CA GLN A 210 14.43 -6.30 20.96
C GLN A 210 13.57 -7.50 20.56
N VAL A 211 13.50 -8.51 21.43
CA VAL A 211 12.69 -9.71 21.19
C VAL A 211 11.20 -9.37 21.10
N GLU A 212 10.69 -8.54 22.01
CA GLU A 212 9.29 -8.12 22.00
C GLU A 212 8.91 -7.36 20.72
N LYS A 213 9.79 -6.47 20.24
CA LYS A 213 9.59 -5.78 18.95
C LYS A 213 9.48 -6.75 17.78
N VAL A 214 10.31 -7.80 17.75
CA VAL A 214 10.28 -8.81 16.69
C VAL A 214 9.02 -9.69 16.79
N LYS A 215 8.62 -10.07 18.00
CA LYS A 215 7.36 -10.80 18.24
C LYS A 215 6.14 -10.03 17.72
N ILE A 216 6.09 -8.74 18.05
CA ILE A 216 5.05 -7.83 17.56
C ILE A 216 5.07 -7.79 16.04
N LEU A 217 6.25 -7.62 15.44
CA LEU A 217 6.37 -7.54 13.99
C LEU A 217 5.81 -8.78 13.29
N ILE A 218 6.21 -9.98 13.76
CA ILE A 218 5.74 -11.25 13.21
C ILE A 218 4.22 -11.39 13.37
N ALA A 219 3.66 -10.92 14.49
CA ALA A 219 2.21 -10.99 14.73
C ALA A 219 1.39 -10.15 13.75
N VAL A 220 1.95 -9.07 13.17
CA VAL A 220 1.24 -8.21 12.22
C VAL A 220 1.35 -8.72 10.77
N ILE A 221 2.37 -9.51 10.42
CA ILE A 221 2.59 -10.02 9.05
C ILE A 221 1.32 -10.63 8.42
N PRO A 222 0.52 -11.48 9.11
CA PRO A 222 -0.69 -12.04 8.51
C PRO A 222 -1.75 -10.98 8.16
N VAL A 223 -1.90 -9.94 9.00
CA VAL A 223 -2.79 -8.81 8.72
C VAL A 223 -2.33 -8.06 7.46
N PHE A 224 -1.02 -7.87 7.28
CA PHE A 224 -0.44 -7.34 6.04
C PHE A 224 -0.63 -8.25 4.84
N GLY A 225 -0.55 -9.57 5.02
CA GLY A 225 -0.81 -10.52 3.94
C GLY A 225 -2.20 -10.31 3.33
N CYS A 226 -3.19 -10.02 4.17
CA CYS A 226 -4.56 -9.76 3.71
C CYS A 226 -4.71 -8.46 2.90
N THR A 227 -3.82 -7.47 3.08
CA THR A 227 -3.86 -6.23 2.29
C THR A 227 -3.27 -6.40 0.89
N ILE A 228 -2.58 -7.51 0.60
CA ILE A 228 -2.05 -7.81 -0.73
C ILE A 228 -3.20 -7.96 -1.74
N VAL A 229 -4.21 -8.78 -1.41
CA VAL A 229 -5.39 -8.99 -2.27
C VAL A 229 -6.19 -7.69 -2.44
N PHE A 230 -6.26 -6.86 -1.39
CA PHE A 230 -6.88 -5.54 -1.49
C PHE A 230 -6.18 -4.66 -2.53
N ASN A 231 -4.85 -4.63 -2.50
CA ASN A 231 -4.04 -3.88 -3.48
C ASN A 231 -4.10 -4.50 -4.89
N THR A 232 -4.37 -5.80 -5.02
CA THR A 232 -4.66 -6.42 -6.33
C THR A 232 -5.95 -5.88 -6.94
N ILE A 233 -6.97 -5.57 -6.12
CA ILE A 233 -8.19 -4.90 -6.58
C ILE A 233 -7.87 -3.49 -7.05
N LEU A 234 -7.11 -2.72 -6.27
CA LEU A 234 -6.67 -1.38 -6.67
C LEU A 234 -5.99 -1.39 -8.05
N ALA A 235 -5.11 -2.35 -8.30
CA ALA A 235 -4.44 -2.50 -9.58
C ALA A 235 -5.43 -2.62 -10.75
N GLN A 236 -6.59 -3.28 -10.56
CA GLN A 236 -7.61 -3.38 -11.60
C GLN A 236 -8.34 -2.07 -11.85
N LEU A 237 -8.63 -1.31 -10.78
CA LEU A 237 -9.26 0.00 -10.90
C LEU A 237 -8.38 0.97 -11.69
N GLN A 238 -7.05 0.82 -11.60
CA GLN A 238 -6.10 1.66 -12.32
C GLN A 238 -5.83 1.19 -13.77
N THR A 239 -6.16 -0.06 -14.10
CA THR A 239 -5.82 -0.68 -15.40
C THR A 239 -7.09 -1.06 -16.18
N PHE A 240 -7.67 -2.24 -15.93
CA PHE A 240 -8.83 -2.71 -16.69
C PHE A 240 -10.05 -1.81 -16.56
N SER A 241 -10.26 -1.12 -15.43
CA SER A 241 -11.38 -0.18 -15.33
C SER A 241 -11.18 1.06 -16.20
N VAL A 242 -9.93 1.46 -16.45
CA VAL A 242 -9.62 2.51 -17.44
C VAL A 242 -9.88 2.00 -18.84
N GLN A 243 -9.45 0.77 -19.17
CA GLN A 243 -9.73 0.15 -20.46
C GLN A 243 -11.24 -0.03 -20.71
N GLN A 244 -11.99 -0.40 -19.67
CA GLN A 244 -13.44 -0.47 -19.67
C GLN A 244 -14.06 0.89 -20.00
N GLY A 245 -13.61 1.95 -19.33
CA GLY A 245 -14.08 3.31 -19.59
C GLY A 245 -13.73 3.82 -20.99
N SER A 246 -12.60 3.39 -21.57
CA SER A 246 -12.23 3.70 -22.95
C SER A 246 -13.16 3.05 -24.00
N ALA A 247 -13.86 1.98 -23.63
CA ALA A 247 -14.86 1.31 -24.47
C ALA A 247 -16.30 1.80 -24.20
N MET A 248 -16.46 2.92 -23.49
CA MET A 248 -17.73 3.50 -23.08
C MET A 248 -17.88 4.93 -23.63
N ASP A 249 -19.09 5.47 -23.55
CA ASP A 249 -19.34 6.84 -23.96
C ASP A 249 -18.80 7.82 -22.91
N THR A 250 -17.79 8.60 -23.33
CA THR A 250 -17.08 9.59 -22.52
C THR A 250 -17.66 11.00 -22.64
N GLN A 251 -18.70 11.19 -23.44
CA GLN A 251 -19.33 12.49 -23.64
C GLN A 251 -20.14 12.91 -22.41
N LEU A 252 -19.75 14.02 -21.78
CA LEU A 252 -20.56 14.68 -20.75
C LEU A 252 -21.50 15.72 -21.37
N THR A 253 -20.95 16.47 -22.31
CA THR A 253 -21.63 17.53 -23.08
C THR A 253 -21.12 17.44 -24.52
N ASN A 254 -21.81 18.03 -25.50
CA ASN A 254 -21.42 18.01 -26.92
C ASN A 254 -19.97 18.45 -27.21
N SER A 255 -19.32 19.17 -26.29
CA SER A 255 -17.92 19.64 -26.42
C SER A 255 -16.96 19.05 -25.38
N LEU A 256 -17.44 18.28 -24.39
CA LEU A 256 -16.61 17.87 -23.25
C LEU A 256 -16.58 16.34 -23.11
N HIS A 257 -15.41 15.77 -23.41
CA HIS A 257 -15.11 14.36 -23.24
C HIS A 257 -14.25 14.14 -21.98
N ILE A 258 -14.72 13.27 -21.09
CA ILE A 258 -14.01 12.93 -19.86
C ILE A 258 -13.01 11.81 -20.18
N PRO A 259 -11.70 11.99 -19.92
CA PRO A 259 -10.73 10.92 -20.05
C PRO A 259 -11.06 9.77 -19.09
N PRO A 260 -11.12 8.50 -19.53
CA PRO A 260 -11.45 7.36 -18.67
C PRO A 260 -10.55 7.22 -17.44
N ALA A 261 -9.25 7.54 -17.57
CA ALA A 261 -8.31 7.48 -16.46
C ALA A 261 -8.63 8.50 -15.35
N SER A 262 -9.35 9.59 -15.66
CA SER A 262 -9.73 10.59 -14.67
C SER A 262 -10.76 10.11 -13.66
N LEU A 263 -11.46 9.00 -13.91
CA LEU A 263 -12.35 8.35 -12.93
C LEU A 263 -11.60 7.91 -11.67
N GLN A 264 -10.28 7.72 -11.75
CA GLN A 264 -9.43 7.43 -10.59
C GLN A 264 -9.41 8.60 -9.59
N SER A 265 -9.87 9.80 -9.95
CA SER A 265 -10.06 10.91 -9.01
C SER A 265 -11.23 10.71 -8.05
N ILE A 266 -12.22 9.86 -8.39
CA ILE A 266 -13.44 9.68 -7.60
C ILE A 266 -13.14 9.18 -6.17
N PRO A 267 -12.31 8.14 -5.94
CA PRO A 267 -11.89 7.75 -4.60
C PRO A 267 -11.27 8.89 -3.78
N TYR A 268 -10.44 9.73 -4.40
CA TYR A 268 -9.79 10.86 -3.72
C TYR A 268 -10.76 12.00 -3.40
N ILE A 269 -11.69 12.31 -4.30
CA ILE A 269 -12.80 13.24 -4.02
C ILE A 269 -13.60 12.72 -2.83
N MET A 270 -13.94 11.43 -2.83
CA MET A 270 -14.62 10.78 -1.71
C MET A 270 -13.80 10.88 -0.43
N LEU A 271 -12.49 10.67 -0.45
CA LEU A 271 -11.64 10.85 0.73
C LEU A 271 -11.67 12.29 1.25
N ILE A 272 -11.60 13.30 0.38
CA ILE A 272 -11.62 14.72 0.78
C ILE A 272 -12.94 15.11 1.45
N PHE A 273 -14.08 14.60 0.97
CA PHE A 273 -15.41 14.97 1.50
C PHE A 273 -15.93 14.02 2.59
N ILE A 274 -15.77 12.71 2.43
CA ILE A 274 -16.28 11.70 3.37
C ILE A 274 -15.41 11.61 4.61
N LEU A 275 -14.09 11.82 4.54
CA LEU A 275 -13.24 11.72 5.73
C LEU A 275 -13.61 12.76 6.81
N PRO A 276 -13.82 14.05 6.49
CA PRO A 276 -14.35 15.01 7.47
C PRO A 276 -15.72 14.62 8.02
N LEU A 277 -16.62 14.11 7.17
CA LEU A 277 -17.95 13.65 7.61
C LEU A 277 -17.84 12.44 8.55
N TYR A 278 -16.94 11.51 8.26
CA TYR A 278 -16.65 10.35 9.09
C TYR A 278 -16.18 10.80 10.48
N HIS A 279 -15.22 11.70 10.56
CA HIS A 279 -14.72 12.19 11.84
C HIS A 279 -15.73 13.05 12.60
N LYS A 280 -16.51 13.89 11.91
CA LYS A 280 -17.44 14.83 12.55
C LYS A 280 -18.75 14.18 12.99
N PHE A 281 -19.26 13.20 12.22
CA PHE A 281 -20.58 12.62 12.46
C PHE A 281 -20.50 11.15 12.85
N PHE A 282 -19.75 10.33 12.10
CA PHE A 282 -19.72 8.89 12.35
C PHE A 282 -18.97 8.52 13.63
N VAL A 283 -17.79 9.10 13.87
CA VAL A 283 -17.00 8.82 15.09
C VAL A 283 -17.79 9.11 16.36
N PRO A 284 -18.34 10.33 16.60
CA PRO A 284 -19.09 10.58 17.83
C PRO A 284 -20.34 9.71 17.96
N PHE A 285 -21.05 9.44 16.85
CA PHE A 285 -22.18 8.52 16.86
C PHE A 285 -21.76 7.10 17.24
N ALA A 286 -20.71 6.57 16.61
CA ALA A 286 -20.19 5.24 16.88
C ALA A 286 -19.64 5.14 18.30
N THR A 287 -18.90 6.14 18.79
CA THR A 287 -18.40 6.19 20.17
C THR A 287 -19.53 6.17 21.18
N ASN A 288 -20.65 6.85 20.91
CA ASN A 288 -21.82 6.83 21.78
C ASN A 288 -22.46 5.43 21.88
N ILE A 289 -22.31 4.59 20.84
CA ILE A 289 -22.86 3.24 20.80
C ILE A 289 -21.86 2.20 21.33
N THR A 290 -20.60 2.30 20.93
CA THR A 290 -19.57 1.27 21.21
C THR A 290 -18.76 1.55 22.47
N GLY A 291 -18.80 2.77 23.00
CA GLY A 291 -17.99 3.21 24.14
C GLY A 291 -16.48 3.30 23.85
N HIS A 292 -16.04 3.19 22.59
CA HIS A 292 -14.63 3.21 22.23
C HIS A 292 -14.19 4.59 21.74
N GLU A 293 -13.03 5.11 22.17
CA GLU A 293 -12.57 6.47 21.84
C GLU A 293 -12.50 6.75 20.33
N SER A 294 -12.16 5.73 19.53
CA SER A 294 -12.13 5.83 18.05
C SER A 294 -13.47 5.48 17.39
N GLY A 295 -14.52 5.14 18.13
CA GLY A 295 -15.81 4.66 17.63
C GLY A 295 -15.80 3.18 17.19
N ILE A 296 -14.85 2.75 16.37
CA ILE A 296 -14.69 1.33 15.95
C ILE A 296 -13.23 0.91 16.11
N SER A 297 -12.97 -0.35 16.46
CA SER A 297 -11.59 -0.83 16.61
C SER A 297 -10.82 -0.81 15.27
N PRO A 298 -9.49 -0.60 15.27
CA PRO A 298 -8.69 -0.54 14.05
C PRO A 298 -8.81 -1.81 13.18
N LEU A 299 -8.84 -2.99 13.82
CA LEU A 299 -9.02 -4.27 13.14
C LEU A 299 -10.41 -4.38 12.48
N GLN A 300 -11.47 -3.92 13.16
CA GLN A 300 -12.81 -3.89 12.55
C GLN A 300 -12.88 -2.93 11.36
N ARG A 301 -12.20 -1.78 11.41
CA ARG A 301 -12.10 -0.84 10.27
C ARG A 301 -11.42 -1.49 9.07
N ILE A 302 -10.27 -2.14 9.28
CA ILE A 302 -9.55 -2.88 8.22
C ILE A 302 -10.45 -3.97 7.63
N GLY A 303 -11.09 -4.80 8.47
CA GLY A 303 -11.98 -5.86 8.00
C GLY A 303 -13.18 -5.34 7.22
N SER A 304 -13.79 -4.23 7.66
CA SER A 304 -14.91 -3.59 6.96
C SER A 304 -14.48 -3.09 5.59
N GLY A 305 -13.29 -2.50 5.47
CA GLY A 305 -12.72 -2.14 4.18
C GLY A 305 -12.50 -3.36 3.29
N LEU A 306 -11.77 -4.38 3.75
CA LEU A 306 -11.56 -5.62 2.98
C LEU A 306 -12.87 -6.26 2.48
N PHE A 307 -13.94 -6.20 3.28
CA PHE A 307 -15.27 -6.68 2.89
C PHE A 307 -15.94 -5.79 1.83
N LEU A 308 -15.89 -4.46 1.98
CA LEU A 308 -16.43 -3.54 0.98
C LEU A 308 -15.73 -3.64 -0.38
N ALA A 309 -14.43 -3.96 -0.39
CA ALA A 309 -13.67 -4.21 -1.61
C ALA A 309 -14.29 -5.34 -2.47
N THR A 310 -14.91 -6.35 -1.84
CA THR A 310 -15.64 -7.41 -2.54
C THR A 310 -16.81 -6.84 -3.35
N PHE A 311 -17.59 -5.94 -2.76
CA PHE A 311 -18.73 -5.32 -3.45
C PHE A 311 -18.32 -4.38 -4.59
N SER A 312 -17.14 -3.75 -4.50
CA SER A 312 -16.57 -3.01 -5.63
C SER A 312 -16.34 -3.92 -6.84
N MET A 313 -15.75 -5.11 -6.63
CA MET A 313 -15.54 -6.08 -7.71
C MET A 313 -16.84 -6.71 -8.22
N ILE A 314 -17.82 -6.96 -7.35
CA ILE A 314 -19.16 -7.38 -7.78
C ILE A 314 -19.78 -6.31 -8.68
N SER A 315 -19.74 -5.05 -8.27
CA SER A 315 -20.23 -3.92 -9.07
C SER A 315 -19.52 -3.88 -10.42
N ALA A 316 -18.19 -4.02 -10.45
CA ALA A 316 -17.41 -4.03 -11.68
C ALA A 316 -17.80 -5.17 -12.61
N ALA A 317 -18.01 -6.37 -12.08
CA ALA A 317 -18.42 -7.54 -12.86
C ALA A 317 -19.81 -7.36 -13.49
N VAL A 318 -20.77 -6.85 -12.72
CA VAL A 318 -22.14 -6.60 -13.21
C VAL A 318 -22.15 -5.49 -14.27
N MET A 319 -21.40 -4.40 -14.05
CA MET A 319 -21.31 -3.31 -15.01
C MET A 319 -20.60 -3.74 -16.29
N GLU A 320 -19.55 -4.56 -16.20
CA GLU A 320 -18.87 -5.09 -17.39
C GLU A 320 -19.77 -6.00 -18.21
N LYS A 321 -20.52 -6.89 -17.54
CA LYS A 321 -21.49 -7.74 -18.21
C LYS A 321 -22.52 -6.89 -18.98
N LYS A 322 -23.08 -5.87 -18.32
CA LYS A 322 -24.05 -4.95 -18.94
C LYS A 322 -23.45 -4.18 -20.12
N ARG A 323 -22.23 -3.65 -19.96
CA ARG A 323 -21.51 -2.94 -21.03
C ARG A 323 -21.33 -3.83 -22.26
N ARG A 324 -20.82 -5.05 -22.03
CA ARG A 324 -20.53 -6.03 -23.09
C ARG A 324 -21.79 -6.50 -23.80
N GLU A 325 -22.87 -6.81 -23.08
CA GLU A 325 -24.14 -7.22 -23.68
C GLU A 325 -24.76 -6.11 -24.53
N SER A 326 -24.72 -4.85 -24.06
CA SER A 326 -25.17 -3.69 -24.85
C SER A 326 -24.36 -3.50 -26.14
N ALA A 327 -23.04 -3.67 -26.06
CA ALA A 327 -22.16 -3.55 -27.23
C ALA A 327 -22.41 -4.68 -28.26
N LEU A 328 -22.57 -5.92 -27.81
CA LEU A 328 -22.74 -7.07 -28.70
C LEU A 328 -24.15 -7.18 -29.30
N HIS A 329 -25.20 -6.91 -28.53
CA HIS A 329 -26.58 -7.08 -29.00
C HIS A 329 -27.16 -5.83 -29.67
N SER A 330 -26.83 -4.65 -29.17
CA SER A 330 -27.42 -3.38 -29.66
C SER A 330 -26.43 -2.50 -30.42
N GLY A 331 -25.13 -2.82 -30.41
CA GLY A 331 -24.09 -1.94 -30.96
C GLY A 331 -23.98 -0.60 -30.23
N LYS A 332 -24.54 -0.48 -29.02
CA LYS A 332 -24.64 0.78 -28.27
C LYS A 332 -23.60 0.82 -27.16
N THR A 333 -22.86 1.93 -27.10
CA THR A 333 -22.01 2.28 -25.96
C THR A 333 -22.86 2.82 -24.83
N ILE A 334 -22.51 2.45 -23.59
CA ILE A 334 -23.14 2.99 -22.39
C ILE A 334 -22.29 4.11 -21.79
N SER A 335 -22.92 5.05 -21.10
CA SER A 335 -22.23 6.18 -20.47
C SER A 335 -21.21 5.73 -19.43
N ILE A 336 -20.04 6.36 -19.42
CA ILE A 336 -18.93 6.06 -18.50
C ILE A 336 -19.31 6.11 -17.01
N PHE A 337 -20.33 6.89 -16.64
CA PHE A 337 -20.82 7.01 -15.26
C PHE A 337 -21.39 5.70 -14.68
N TRP A 338 -21.73 4.72 -15.51
CA TRP A 338 -22.13 3.40 -15.02
C TRP A 338 -21.01 2.68 -14.25
N ILE A 339 -19.74 3.04 -14.48
CA ILE A 339 -18.59 2.48 -13.75
C ILE A 339 -18.43 3.14 -12.35
N THR A 340 -18.96 4.35 -12.15
CA THR A 340 -18.80 5.13 -10.91
C THR A 340 -19.06 4.36 -9.60
N PRO A 341 -20.08 3.49 -9.49
CA PRO A 341 -20.32 2.73 -8.25
C PRO A 341 -19.12 1.90 -7.78
N GLN A 342 -18.36 1.29 -8.69
CA GLN A 342 -17.20 0.47 -8.30
C GLN A 342 -16.08 1.32 -7.68
N PHE A 343 -15.89 2.55 -8.18
CA PHE A 343 -14.93 3.53 -7.64
C PHE A 343 -15.40 4.10 -6.31
N LEU A 344 -16.69 4.41 -6.16
CA LEU A 344 -17.24 4.91 -4.88
C LEU A 344 -17.11 3.89 -3.76
N ILE A 345 -17.50 2.63 -4.03
CA ILE A 345 -17.41 1.55 -3.05
C ILE A 345 -15.94 1.29 -2.69
N PHE A 346 -15.05 1.25 -3.69
CA PHE A 346 -13.63 1.07 -3.44
C PHE A 346 -13.02 2.23 -2.64
N GLY A 347 -13.36 3.48 -2.96
CA GLY A 347 -12.86 4.64 -2.22
C GLY A 347 -13.26 4.62 -0.74
N LEU A 348 -14.51 4.24 -0.44
CA LEU A 348 -14.94 4.04 0.95
C LEU A 348 -14.18 2.89 1.64
N SER A 349 -14.01 1.79 0.92
CA SER A 349 -13.23 0.63 1.37
C SER A 349 -11.77 1.00 1.69
N GLU A 350 -11.14 1.75 0.80
CA GLU A 350 -9.77 2.23 0.93
C GLU A 350 -9.62 3.17 2.12
N MET A 351 -10.56 4.11 2.30
CA MET A 351 -10.58 5.00 3.46
C MET A 351 -10.56 4.21 4.78
N LEU A 352 -11.48 3.26 4.95
CA LEU A 352 -11.58 2.45 6.16
C LEU A 352 -10.34 1.60 6.40
N THR A 353 -9.79 1.01 5.32
CA THR A 353 -8.58 0.19 5.40
C THR A 353 -7.36 1.03 5.75
N ALA A 354 -7.14 2.16 5.06
CA ALA A 354 -5.99 3.03 5.27
C ALA A 354 -6.00 3.66 6.67
N VAL A 355 -7.13 4.23 7.10
CA VAL A 355 -7.27 4.79 8.46
C VAL A 355 -7.09 3.69 9.52
N GLY A 356 -7.68 2.51 9.30
CA GLY A 356 -7.54 1.37 10.20
C GLY A 356 -6.09 0.87 10.32
N LEU A 357 -5.36 0.76 9.21
CA LEU A 357 -3.95 0.35 9.21
C LEU A 357 -3.07 1.38 9.92
N ILE A 358 -3.24 2.66 9.63
CA ILE A 358 -2.48 3.74 10.28
C ILE A 358 -2.70 3.67 11.79
N GLU A 359 -3.95 3.68 12.26
CA GLU A 359 -4.26 3.63 13.69
C GLU A 359 -3.73 2.35 14.35
N PHE A 360 -3.85 1.21 13.67
CA PHE A 360 -3.33 -0.07 14.13
C PHE A 360 -1.80 -0.01 14.31
N PHE A 361 -1.05 0.55 13.36
CA PHE A 361 0.41 0.68 13.48
C PHE A 361 0.82 1.65 14.58
N TYR A 362 0.09 2.75 14.74
CA TYR A 362 0.34 3.68 15.84
C TYR A 362 0.18 3.00 17.19
N LYS A 363 -0.88 2.21 17.38
CA LYS A 363 -1.13 1.45 18.62
C LYS A 363 -0.12 0.33 18.85
N GLN A 364 0.39 -0.28 17.78
CA GLN A 364 1.31 -1.42 17.85
C GLN A 364 2.79 -1.02 17.94
N SER A 365 3.15 0.19 17.48
CA SER A 365 4.54 0.63 17.46
C SER A 365 5.03 1.00 18.86
N LEU A 366 5.94 0.19 19.44
CA LEU A 366 6.85 0.72 20.45
C LEU A 366 7.65 1.85 19.80
N ASN A 367 7.80 2.98 20.51
CA ASN A 367 8.52 4.19 20.06
C ASN A 367 9.64 3.86 19.05
N ARG A 368 9.52 4.39 17.81
CA ARG A 368 10.48 4.32 16.67
C ARG A 368 10.31 3.22 15.59
N MET A 369 9.25 2.41 15.56
CA MET A 369 9.02 1.43 14.46
C MET A 369 8.08 1.91 13.33
N GLN A 370 7.61 3.15 13.37
CA GLN A 370 6.61 3.66 12.42
C GLN A 370 7.08 3.61 10.96
N SER A 371 8.33 4.03 10.68
CA SER A 371 8.87 3.98 9.32
C SER A 371 8.92 2.56 8.74
N PHE A 372 9.11 1.54 9.58
CA PHE A 372 9.04 0.14 9.15
C PHE A 372 7.62 -0.23 8.74
N PHE A 373 6.62 0.11 9.57
CA PHE A 373 5.21 -0.17 9.26
C PHE A 373 4.70 0.57 8.01
N THR A 374 5.19 1.78 7.77
CA THR A 374 4.94 2.49 6.51
C THR A 374 5.59 1.76 5.32
N ALA A 375 6.84 1.29 5.46
CA ALA A 375 7.55 0.58 4.40
C ALA A 375 6.86 -0.74 4.01
N ILE A 376 6.46 -1.56 4.98
CA ILE A 376 5.76 -2.82 4.73
C ILE A 376 4.37 -2.58 4.09
N THR A 377 3.73 -1.44 4.36
CA THR A 377 2.49 -1.04 3.65
C THR A 377 2.77 -0.85 2.16
N TYR A 378 3.83 -0.12 1.79
CA TYR A 378 4.25 0.00 0.39
C TYR A 378 4.67 -1.35 -0.22
N CYS A 379 5.30 -2.24 0.55
CA CYS A 379 5.57 -3.60 0.07
C CYS A 379 4.26 -4.36 -0.23
N SER A 380 3.21 -4.18 0.57
CA SER A 380 1.90 -4.77 0.30
C SER A 380 1.29 -4.25 -1.01
N TYR A 381 1.47 -2.95 -1.34
CA TYR A 381 1.09 -2.42 -2.64
C TYR A 381 1.83 -3.17 -3.74
N SER A 382 3.17 -3.21 -3.70
CA SER A 382 3.97 -3.88 -4.73
C SER A 382 3.57 -5.34 -4.94
N PHE A 383 3.41 -6.12 -3.87
CA PHE A 383 2.96 -7.51 -3.97
C PHE A 383 1.55 -7.63 -4.55
N GLY A 384 0.64 -6.70 -4.24
CA GLY A 384 -0.71 -6.69 -4.80
C GLY A 384 -0.71 -6.47 -6.32
N PHE A 385 0.13 -5.56 -6.81
CA PHE A 385 0.31 -5.31 -8.25
C PHE A 385 1.00 -6.47 -8.96
N TYR A 386 2.00 -7.11 -8.33
CA TYR A 386 2.60 -8.33 -8.89
C TYR A 386 1.60 -9.49 -8.94
N LEU A 387 0.81 -9.67 -7.88
CA LEU A 387 -0.25 -10.67 -7.84
C LEU A 387 -1.29 -10.43 -8.93
N SER A 388 -1.66 -9.16 -9.20
CA SER A 388 -2.50 -8.79 -10.34
C SER A 388 -1.92 -9.31 -11.66
N SER A 389 -0.66 -9.00 -11.96
CA SER A 389 -0.01 -9.43 -13.20
C SER A 389 0.05 -10.97 -13.33
N VAL A 390 0.34 -11.66 -12.23
CA VAL A 390 0.34 -13.13 -12.18
C VAL A 390 -1.07 -13.68 -12.43
N LEU A 391 -2.10 -13.13 -11.79
CA LEU A 391 -3.49 -13.57 -11.96
C LEU A 391 -3.96 -13.40 -13.39
N VAL A 392 -3.70 -12.24 -14.02
CA VAL A 392 -4.05 -12.00 -15.43
C VAL A 392 -3.39 -13.03 -16.34
N SER A 393 -2.09 -13.28 -16.14
CA SER A 393 -1.32 -14.23 -16.95
C SER A 393 -1.80 -15.67 -16.77
N LEU A 394 -2.08 -16.05 -15.53
CA LEU A 394 -2.53 -17.39 -15.17
C LEU A 394 -3.95 -17.67 -15.69
N VAL A 395 -4.88 -16.73 -15.50
CA VAL A 395 -6.26 -16.84 -16.00
C VAL A 395 -6.26 -16.96 -17.51
N ASN A 396 -5.47 -16.13 -18.22
CA ASN A 396 -5.35 -16.23 -19.66
C ASN A 396 -4.82 -17.59 -20.11
N LYS A 397 -3.78 -18.12 -19.46
CA LYS A 397 -3.21 -19.43 -19.77
C LYS A 397 -4.17 -20.59 -19.52
N ILE A 398 -4.91 -20.56 -18.41
CA ILE A 398 -5.85 -21.63 -18.05
C ILE A 398 -7.06 -21.62 -18.99
N THR A 399 -7.59 -20.43 -19.28
CA THR A 399 -8.83 -20.28 -20.05
C THR A 399 -8.59 -20.51 -21.55
N SER A 400 -7.41 -20.18 -22.07
CA SER A 400 -7.04 -20.50 -23.45
C SER A 400 -6.84 -21.99 -23.69
N ALA A 401 -6.43 -22.75 -22.66
CA ALA A 401 -6.30 -24.20 -22.75
C ALA A 401 -7.65 -24.93 -22.77
N SER A 402 -8.69 -24.31 -22.19
CA SER A 402 -10.02 -24.91 -22.05
C SER A 402 -10.99 -24.58 -23.19
N SER A 403 -10.69 -23.59 -24.04
CA SER A 403 -11.59 -23.17 -25.11
C SER A 403 -10.85 -22.97 -26.44
N ASN A 404 -11.46 -23.42 -27.54
CA ASN A 404 -10.95 -23.19 -28.90
C ASN A 404 -11.00 -21.71 -29.32
N ALA A 405 -11.54 -20.82 -28.45
CA ALA A 405 -11.82 -19.42 -28.71
C ALA A 405 -10.96 -18.46 -27.84
N GLY A 406 -9.76 -18.88 -27.42
CA GLY A 406 -8.80 -18.04 -26.70
C GLY A 406 -9.05 -17.92 -25.18
N GLY A 407 -8.19 -17.16 -24.50
CA GLY A 407 -8.32 -16.89 -23.06
C GLY A 407 -9.24 -15.70 -22.76
N TRP A 408 -9.69 -15.57 -21.50
CA TRP A 408 -10.64 -14.52 -21.09
C TRP A 408 -10.19 -13.09 -21.39
N LEU A 409 -8.88 -12.82 -21.36
CA LEU A 409 -8.28 -11.50 -21.59
C LEU A 409 -7.23 -11.56 -22.71
N SER A 410 -7.43 -12.41 -23.72
CA SER A 410 -6.47 -12.62 -24.80
C SER A 410 -6.58 -11.63 -25.96
N TYR A 411 -7.70 -10.92 -26.07
CA TYR A 411 -7.97 -10.06 -27.22
C TYR A 411 -7.68 -8.58 -26.91
N ASN A 412 -7.25 -7.84 -27.94
CA ASN A 412 -7.11 -6.37 -27.85
C ASN A 412 -8.48 -5.66 -27.79
N ASP A 413 -9.51 -6.28 -28.38
CA ASP A 413 -10.89 -5.81 -28.29
C ASP A 413 -11.55 -6.31 -27.00
N LEU A 414 -11.90 -5.36 -26.13
CA LEU A 414 -12.55 -5.64 -24.86
C LEU A 414 -13.91 -6.33 -25.02
N ASN A 415 -14.63 -6.11 -26.13
CA ASN A 415 -15.92 -6.75 -26.37
C ASN A 415 -15.80 -8.27 -26.59
N LYS A 416 -14.64 -8.73 -27.09
CA LYS A 416 -14.32 -10.15 -27.26
C LYS A 416 -13.85 -10.80 -25.95
N ASN A 417 -13.28 -10.00 -25.04
CA ASN A 417 -12.84 -10.48 -23.73
C ASN A 417 -14.01 -10.75 -22.78
N ARG A 418 -13.72 -11.57 -21.76
CA ARG A 418 -14.59 -11.91 -20.63
C ARG A 418 -14.07 -11.29 -19.34
N LEU A 419 -13.92 -9.96 -19.35
CA LEU A 419 -13.49 -9.18 -18.20
C LEU A 419 -14.50 -9.30 -17.03
N ASP A 420 -15.78 -9.52 -17.33
CA ASP A 420 -16.83 -9.82 -16.36
C ASP A 420 -16.47 -11.03 -15.47
N LEU A 421 -15.99 -12.12 -16.08
CA LEU A 421 -15.59 -13.33 -15.35
C LEU A 421 -14.34 -13.12 -14.50
N PHE A 422 -13.39 -12.31 -14.99
CA PHE A 422 -12.20 -11.95 -14.22
C PHE A 422 -12.54 -11.10 -12.99
N TYR A 423 -13.49 -10.15 -13.10
CA TYR A 423 -13.97 -9.42 -11.93
C TYR A 423 -14.74 -10.29 -10.94
N TRP A 424 -15.52 -11.28 -11.41
CA TRP A 424 -16.13 -12.27 -10.52
C TRP A 424 -15.09 -13.11 -9.76
N LEU A 425 -14.03 -13.54 -10.43
CA LEU A 425 -12.91 -14.25 -9.78
C LEU A 425 -12.29 -13.40 -8.67
N LEU A 426 -12.05 -12.11 -8.92
CA LEU A 426 -11.50 -11.19 -7.94
C LEU A 426 -12.47 -10.91 -6.78
N ALA A 427 -13.77 -10.86 -7.04
CA ALA A 427 -14.78 -10.77 -5.99
C ALA A 427 -14.73 -11.98 -5.05
N VAL A 428 -14.66 -13.20 -5.60
CA VAL A 428 -14.54 -14.42 -4.79
C VAL A 428 -13.22 -14.44 -4.01
N LEU A 429 -12.10 -14.09 -4.66
CA LEU A 429 -10.79 -14.01 -4.01
C LEU A 429 -10.78 -12.99 -2.86
N SER A 430 -11.40 -11.82 -3.07
CA SER A 430 -11.55 -10.77 -2.06
C SER A 430 -12.39 -11.24 -0.87
N PHE A 431 -13.49 -11.94 -1.12
CA PHE A 431 -14.32 -12.50 -0.06
C PHE A 431 -13.58 -13.56 0.76
N LEU A 432 -12.88 -14.48 0.10
CA LEU A 432 -12.05 -15.49 0.77
C LEU A 432 -10.93 -14.83 1.60
N ASN A 433 -10.32 -13.76 1.07
CA ASN A 433 -9.34 -12.98 1.79
C ASN A 433 -9.92 -12.29 3.03
N PHE A 434 -11.15 -11.78 2.96
CA PHE A 434 -11.85 -11.25 4.13
C PHE A 434 -12.10 -12.34 5.20
N VAL A 435 -12.52 -13.55 4.79
CA VAL A 435 -12.67 -14.67 5.73
C VAL A 435 -11.34 -15.06 6.38
N ASN A 436 -10.25 -15.09 5.60
CA ASN A 436 -8.90 -15.31 6.12
C ASN A 436 -8.48 -14.21 7.11
N TYR A 437 -8.79 -12.96 6.79
CA TYR A 437 -8.54 -11.82 7.68
C TYR A 437 -9.27 -11.97 9.02
N LEU A 438 -10.54 -12.40 9.02
CA LEU A 438 -11.30 -12.61 10.26
C LEU A 438 -10.63 -13.63 11.18
N PHE A 439 -10.06 -14.72 10.62
CA PHE A 439 -9.30 -15.70 11.38
C PHE A 439 -8.08 -15.05 12.07
N TRP A 440 -7.27 -14.31 11.32
CA TRP A 440 -6.06 -13.66 11.86
C TRP A 440 -6.39 -12.52 12.83
N ALA A 441 -7.43 -11.74 12.56
CA ALA A 441 -7.87 -10.66 13.44
C ALA A 441 -8.34 -11.20 14.79
N ARG A 442 -9.10 -12.31 14.81
CA ARG A 442 -9.51 -12.99 16.04
C ARG A 442 -8.32 -13.55 16.80
N TRP A 443 -7.41 -14.23 16.10
CA TRP A 443 -6.18 -14.75 16.69
C TRP A 443 -5.35 -13.64 17.33
N HIS A 444 -5.21 -12.50 16.64
CA HIS A 444 -4.48 -11.34 17.14
C HIS A 444 -5.18 -10.68 18.34
N SER A 445 -6.51 -10.57 18.35
CA SER A 445 -7.25 -9.99 19.47
C SER A 445 -7.16 -10.84 20.75
N HIS A 446 -7.30 -12.16 20.61
CA HIS A 446 -7.24 -13.10 21.75
C HIS A 446 -5.91 -13.04 22.50
N HIS A 447 -4.80 -12.90 21.78
CA HIS A 447 -3.48 -12.89 22.42
C HIS A 447 -3.05 -11.50 22.89
N SER A 448 -3.84 -10.44 22.64
CA SER A 448 -3.58 -9.07 23.12
C SER A 448 -4.30 -8.80 24.45
N SER A 449 -5.27 -9.63 24.81
CA SER A 449 -6.16 -9.49 25.97
C SER A 449 -5.75 -10.35 27.17
N LEU A 450 -4.68 -11.14 27.08
CA LEU A 450 -4.14 -11.85 28.24
C LEU A 450 -3.47 -10.86 29.20
N PRO A 451 -3.94 -10.70 30.45
CA PRO A 451 -3.31 -9.82 31.42
C PRO A 451 -1.90 -10.32 31.77
N PRO A 452 -0.96 -9.43 32.14
CA PRO A 452 0.30 -9.84 32.72
C PRO A 452 -0.01 -10.70 33.95
N GLN A 453 0.53 -11.92 34.01
CA GLN A 453 0.49 -12.70 35.25
C GLN A 453 1.15 -11.84 36.34
N PRO A 454 0.48 -11.63 37.49
CA PRO A 454 1.10 -10.88 38.58
C PRO A 454 2.36 -11.63 38.97
N ALA A 455 3.50 -10.94 38.88
CA ALA A 455 4.74 -11.40 39.46
C ALA A 455 4.44 -11.69 40.94
N ALA A 456 4.54 -12.96 41.34
CA ALA A 456 4.41 -13.34 42.73
C ALA A 456 5.45 -12.55 43.51
N LEU A 457 5.00 -11.54 44.27
CA LEU A 457 5.82 -10.85 45.25
C LEU A 457 6.32 -11.92 46.22
N SER A 458 7.59 -12.28 46.12
CA SER A 458 8.28 -13.02 47.16
C SER A 458 8.32 -12.12 48.39
N LYS A 459 7.36 -12.33 49.30
CA LYS A 459 7.47 -11.91 50.69
C LYS A 459 8.63 -12.70 51.30
N ASP A 460 9.82 -12.12 51.29
CA ASP A 460 10.85 -12.39 52.29
C ASP A 460 11.36 -11.05 52.79
N GLY A 461 10.53 -10.42 53.64
CA GLY A 461 10.94 -9.38 54.56
C GLY A 461 11.33 -10.04 55.88
N GLY A 462 12.59 -10.45 56.00
CA GLY A 462 13.19 -10.78 57.29
C GLY A 462 13.66 -9.50 57.97
N TYR A 463 12.95 -9.09 59.02
CA TYR A 463 13.33 -8.01 59.92
C TYR A 463 14.50 -8.44 60.84
N GLU A 464 15.38 -7.46 61.10
CA GLU A 464 16.16 -7.20 62.32
C GLU A 464 17.21 -8.21 62.83
N ASN A 465 18.47 -7.77 62.94
CA ASN A 465 19.04 -7.26 64.21
C ASN A 465 20.54 -6.85 64.13
N ILE A 466 20.81 -5.59 64.53
CA ILE A 466 21.89 -5.10 65.44
C ILE A 466 23.36 -5.08 64.93
N PRO A 467 24.24 -4.14 65.38
CA PRO A 467 24.05 -3.05 66.35
C PRO A 467 24.05 -1.62 65.79
#